data_AF-A0AAP0BHX6-F1
#
_entry.id   AF-A0AAP0BHX6-F1
#
_cell.length_a   1.000
_cell.length_b   1.000
_cell.length_c   1.000
_cell.angle_alpha   90.00
_cell.angle_beta   90.00
_cell.angle_gamma   90.00
#
_symmetry.space_group_name_H-M   'P 1'
#
loop_
_entity.id
_entity.type
_entity.pdbx_description
1 polymer ?
#
loop_
_entity_poly.entity_id
_entity_poly.type
_entity_poly.pdbx_seq_one_letter_code
_entity_poly.pdbx_strand_id
1 'polypeptide(L)'
;MSSLEEPLGLDNYSACNGAGWLQRFTSSACRPISDHTETNNLIESRECSSSNSCNEEYGRHRKSNDRFARNSLMSRTSSVGRRRVLDSDHCCSLPRNGLERIDLVDKIFRSMPSYVKIVEVGPRDGLQNEKSIIPTTVKIDLIRRLTTTGLSVIEATSFVSPKWVPQLADAKHVMEEIRSIKGIHFPVLTPNLRGFKEAITAGAKEIAVFASASEAFSLSNINCSIKDSLSRYLEVTRAAKALGVPVRGYVSCVVGCPVEGNVCPTKVAYVAKELYEMGCFEISLGDTIGVGTPGSVVPMLKAVMSVVPVEKLAVHFHDTYGQSLSNILISLQMGVSIVDSSIAGLGGCPYAKGASGNVATEDVAYMLNGLGVETNVDLGKLLAAGEFICKHLGRESGSKTAVALSRISANGAKMQFF
;
A
#
# COMPACT_ATOMS: atom_id res chain seq x y z
N MET A 1 5.39 8.03 -42.46
CA MET A 1 5.15 9.49 -42.44
C MET A 1 3.72 9.74 -42.01
N SER A 2 3.51 10.86 -41.32
CA SER A 2 2.27 11.34 -40.67
C SER A 2 1.93 10.65 -39.35
N SER A 3 1.69 11.31 -38.22
CA SER A 3 1.80 12.71 -37.74
C SER A 3 1.43 12.60 -36.25
N LEU A 4 2.34 12.92 -35.32
CA LEU A 4 2.22 14.05 -34.38
C LEU A 4 0.79 14.30 -33.86
N GLU A 5 0.56 13.98 -32.58
CA GLU A 5 -0.29 14.79 -31.70
C GLU A 5 0.09 14.53 -30.22
N GLU A 6 0.23 15.62 -29.48
CA GLU A 6 0.56 15.70 -28.05
C GLU A 6 -0.66 15.28 -27.20
N PRO A 7 -0.47 14.75 -25.97
CA PRO A 7 -1.58 14.52 -25.07
C PRO A 7 -2.13 15.87 -24.55
N LEU A 8 -3.43 16.09 -24.78
CA LEU A 8 -4.18 17.25 -24.29
C LEU A 8 -4.11 17.32 -22.76
N GLY A 9 -3.61 18.46 -22.26
CA GLY A 9 -3.75 18.84 -20.85
C GLY A 9 -5.23 19.03 -20.51
N LEU A 10 -5.67 18.35 -19.46
CA LEU A 10 -7.03 18.49 -18.91
C LEU A 10 -7.14 19.78 -18.11
N ASP A 11 -7.22 20.90 -18.81
CA ASP A 11 -7.77 22.16 -18.31
C ASP A 11 -8.71 22.70 -19.41
N ASN A 12 -9.99 22.34 -19.30
CA ASN A 12 -11.18 23.01 -19.84
C ASN A 12 -12.24 21.99 -20.28
N TYR A 13 -13.19 21.68 -19.39
CA TYR A 13 -14.57 21.45 -19.83
C TYR A 13 -15.53 22.17 -18.90
N SER A 14 -16.20 23.15 -19.48
CA SER A 14 -17.34 23.87 -18.95
C SER A 14 -18.57 22.98 -18.88
N ALA A 15 -19.32 23.19 -17.80
CA ALA A 15 -20.59 22.60 -17.42
C ALA A 15 -21.60 22.41 -18.58
N CYS A 16 -22.23 21.23 -18.59
CA CYS A 16 -23.60 21.06 -19.05
C CYS A 16 -24.32 20.02 -18.17
N ASN A 17 -25.48 20.45 -17.67
CA ASN A 17 -26.30 19.80 -16.67
C ASN A 17 -26.96 18.50 -17.16
N GLY A 18 -26.92 17.48 -16.30
CA GLY A 18 -27.84 16.35 -16.30
C GLY A 18 -28.31 16.12 -14.87
N ALA A 19 -29.32 16.88 -14.45
CA ALA A 19 -29.92 16.76 -13.13
C ALA A 19 -30.78 15.50 -13.03
N GLY A 20 -30.63 14.78 -11.92
CA GLY A 20 -31.57 13.76 -11.50
C GLY A 20 -31.20 13.23 -10.12
N TRP A 21 -32.08 13.50 -9.15
CA TRP A 21 -32.18 12.89 -7.81
C TRP A 21 -31.47 13.58 -6.65
N LEU A 22 -32.11 14.64 -6.16
CA LEU A 22 -32.25 14.93 -4.72
C LEU A 22 -33.43 15.89 -4.53
N GLN A 23 -34.52 15.41 -3.93
CA GLN A 23 -35.60 16.25 -3.44
C GLN A 23 -36.07 15.79 -2.06
N ARG A 24 -36.51 16.78 -1.28
CA ARG A 24 -37.06 16.81 0.09
C ARG A 24 -35.96 17.00 1.15
N PHE A 25 -35.86 18.14 1.83
CA PHE A 25 -36.94 18.93 2.44
C PHE A 25 -36.80 20.45 2.20
N THR A 26 -37.95 21.08 1.95
CA THR A 26 -38.25 22.52 2.01
C THR A 26 -38.14 23.02 3.46
N SER A 27 -37.95 24.31 3.77
CA SER A 27 -38.80 25.41 3.34
C SER A 27 -38.21 26.81 3.64
N SER A 28 -38.58 27.75 2.74
CA SER A 28 -38.85 29.19 2.93
C SER A 28 -37.69 30.08 3.42
N ALA A 29 -37.00 30.81 2.55
CA ALA A 29 -37.42 32.01 1.81
C ALA A 29 -37.63 33.25 2.71
N CYS A 30 -36.76 34.25 2.54
CA CYS A 30 -37.07 35.63 2.15
C CYS A 30 -35.93 36.58 2.59
N ARG A 31 -35.21 37.16 1.62
CA ARG A 31 -34.52 38.44 1.77
C ARG A 31 -35.42 39.54 1.18
N PRO A 32 -35.27 40.80 1.63
CA PRO A 32 -34.89 41.81 0.64
C PRO A 32 -33.81 42.79 1.12
N ILE A 33 -32.89 43.02 0.18
CA ILE A 33 -32.23 44.25 -0.32
C ILE A 33 -32.37 45.61 0.42
N SER A 34 -31.18 46.21 0.67
CA SER A 34 -30.67 47.61 0.75
C SER A 34 -31.49 48.79 1.32
N ASP A 35 -30.88 49.58 2.20
CA ASP A 35 -30.36 50.94 1.88
C ASP A 35 -29.58 51.61 3.04
N HIS A 36 -28.86 52.67 2.69
CA HIS A 36 -27.78 53.38 3.38
C HIS A 36 -28.17 54.42 4.46
N THR A 37 -27.15 54.81 5.26
CA THR A 37 -26.83 56.13 5.87
C THR A 37 -27.41 56.60 7.24
N GLU A 38 -26.45 56.78 8.16
CA GLU A 38 -26.18 57.94 9.07
C GLU A 38 -27.01 58.28 10.34
N THR A 39 -26.30 58.10 11.48
CA THR A 39 -26.05 59.01 12.64
C THR A 39 -27.09 59.33 13.74
N ASN A 40 -26.58 59.18 14.97
CA ASN A 40 -26.80 59.95 16.22
C ASN A 40 -28.12 59.82 17.03
N ASN A 41 -28.07 59.16 18.20
CA ASN A 41 -27.97 59.81 19.54
C ASN A 41 -28.40 58.90 20.72
N LEU A 42 -27.52 58.88 21.74
CA LEU A 42 -27.75 59.01 23.21
C LEU A 42 -28.69 58.05 24.00
N ILE A 43 -28.03 57.30 24.91
CA ILE A 43 -28.20 57.21 26.39
C ILE A 43 -29.40 56.44 27.02
N GLU A 44 -29.00 55.53 27.93
CA GLU A 44 -29.70 54.90 29.09
C GLU A 44 -30.88 53.96 28.80
N SER A 45 -31.10 52.82 29.46
CA SER A 45 -30.64 52.29 30.76
C SER A 45 -31.12 50.83 30.92
N ARG A 46 -30.41 50.03 31.75
CA ARG A 46 -30.87 48.89 32.60
C ARG A 46 -31.62 47.72 31.90
N GLU A 47 -31.50 46.44 32.23
CA GLU A 47 -30.94 45.63 33.31
C GLU A 47 -31.00 44.17 32.77
N CYS A 48 -30.02 43.32 33.07
CA CYS A 48 -30.16 41.87 32.96
C CYS A 48 -29.51 41.22 34.18
N SER A 49 -30.36 40.81 35.11
CA SER A 49 -30.02 40.04 36.31
C SER A 49 -30.58 38.64 36.18
N SER A 50 -29.70 37.63 36.33
CA SER A 50 -29.86 36.35 37.05
C SER A 50 -28.92 35.31 36.43
N SER A 51 -27.73 35.10 36.99
CA SER A 51 -27.41 34.21 38.13
C SER A 51 -27.58 32.72 37.82
N ASN A 52 -26.47 32.01 37.64
CA ASN A 52 -26.11 30.87 38.50
C ASN A 52 -24.62 30.54 38.37
N SER A 53 -23.91 30.73 39.48
CA SER A 53 -22.53 30.38 39.76
C SER A 53 -22.54 29.32 40.86
N CYS A 54 -21.75 28.25 40.70
CA CYS A 54 -21.30 27.40 41.80
C CYS A 54 -19.80 27.15 41.61
N ASN A 55 -19.01 27.77 42.50
CA ASN A 55 -17.60 27.51 42.75
C ASN A 55 -17.50 26.87 44.14
N GLU A 56 -16.71 25.81 44.31
CA GLU A 56 -16.10 25.47 45.61
C GLU A 56 -14.63 25.09 45.41
N GLU A 57 -13.75 25.93 45.95
CA GLU A 57 -12.32 25.71 46.19
C GLU A 57 -12.10 25.39 47.68
N TYR A 58 -11.22 24.44 48.00
CA TYR A 58 -10.70 24.27 49.36
C TYR A 58 -9.16 24.43 49.40
N GLY A 59 -8.75 25.62 49.87
CA GLY A 59 -7.73 25.90 50.89
C GLY A 59 -6.39 25.15 50.94
N ARG A 60 -5.31 25.83 50.50
CA ARG A 60 -3.93 25.63 50.99
C ARG A 60 -3.68 26.42 52.27
N HIS A 61 -3.12 25.78 53.30
CA HIS A 61 -2.40 26.47 54.38
C HIS A 61 -0.96 25.94 54.51
N ARG A 62 -0.01 26.85 54.36
CA ARG A 62 1.42 26.72 54.64
C ARG A 62 1.65 27.23 56.07
N LYS A 63 2.38 26.48 56.90
CA LYS A 63 3.06 26.99 58.10
C LYS A 63 4.54 26.62 58.04
N SER A 64 5.37 27.55 58.48
CA SER A 64 6.83 27.48 58.56
C SER A 64 7.32 27.42 60.02
N ASN A 65 8.55 26.91 60.14
CA ASN A 65 9.58 27.11 61.18
C ASN A 65 9.77 26.12 62.35
N ASP A 66 11.08 25.89 62.55
CA ASP A 66 11.84 25.44 63.73
C ASP A 66 11.79 23.95 64.11
N ARG A 67 12.86 23.27 64.59
CA ARG A 67 14.33 23.41 64.63
C ARG A 67 14.84 22.18 65.42
N PHE A 68 16.07 21.70 65.14
CA PHE A 68 16.90 20.78 65.98
C PHE A 68 16.35 19.35 66.25
N ALA A 69 17.11 18.27 66.50
CA ALA A 69 18.51 17.89 66.35
C ALA A 69 18.65 16.39 66.73
N ARG A 70 19.64 15.71 66.13
CA ARG A 70 20.53 14.66 66.70
C ARG A 70 19.99 13.31 67.24
N ASN A 71 20.50 12.26 66.56
CA ASN A 71 21.31 11.12 67.05
C ASN A 71 20.71 9.97 67.88
N SER A 72 21.13 8.75 67.44
CA SER A 72 21.64 7.62 68.26
C SER A 72 20.59 6.76 69.01
N LEU A 73 20.69 5.45 69.22
CA LEU A 73 21.45 4.29 68.72
C LEU A 73 20.92 3.10 69.57
N MET A 74 20.68 1.92 68.98
CA MET A 74 20.54 0.57 69.62
C MET A 74 19.35 0.36 70.61
N SER A 75 18.75 -0.83 70.83
CA SER A 75 18.98 -2.23 70.47
C SER A 75 17.71 -3.06 70.82
N ARG A 76 17.44 -4.11 70.02
CA ARG A 76 16.81 -5.42 70.33
C ARG A 76 15.64 -5.49 71.34
N THR A 77 14.50 -6.03 70.88
CA THR A 77 13.96 -7.34 71.33
C THR A 77 12.93 -7.88 70.34
N SER A 78 12.97 -9.19 70.17
CA SER A 78 12.11 -10.07 69.38
C SER A 78 10.65 -10.11 69.83
N SER A 79 9.71 -10.05 68.88
CA SER A 79 8.48 -10.85 68.96
C SER A 79 7.85 -11.05 67.58
N VAL A 80 7.46 -12.30 67.37
CA VAL A 80 6.87 -12.88 66.15
C VAL A 80 5.49 -12.26 65.91
N GLY A 81 5.30 -11.67 64.73
CA GLY A 81 4.00 -11.16 64.29
C GLY A 81 3.85 -11.29 62.78
N ARG A 82 3.11 -12.33 62.35
CA ARG A 82 2.66 -12.53 60.96
C ARG A 82 2.05 -11.25 60.40
N ARG A 83 2.69 -10.61 59.42
CA ARG A 83 2.04 -9.63 58.54
C ARG A 83 1.80 -10.26 57.18
N ARG A 84 0.51 -10.34 56.82
CA ARG A 84 0.08 -10.50 55.43
C ARG A 84 0.56 -9.28 54.67
N VAL A 85 1.39 -9.49 53.66
CA VAL A 85 1.66 -8.51 52.62
C VAL A 85 0.39 -8.45 51.77
N LEU A 86 -0.26 -7.29 51.75
CA LEU A 86 -1.26 -6.97 50.73
C LEU A 86 -0.46 -6.61 49.49
N ASP A 87 -0.34 -7.56 48.57
CA ASP A 87 0.19 -7.32 47.24
C ASP A 87 -0.90 -6.64 46.41
N SER A 88 -0.59 -5.44 45.94
CA SER A 88 -1.44 -4.67 45.04
C SER A 88 -1.10 -5.04 43.59
N ASP A 89 -1.36 -6.30 43.24
CA ASP A 89 -1.37 -6.75 41.84
C ASP A 89 -2.76 -6.48 41.25
N HIS A 90 -2.97 -5.25 40.77
CA HIS A 90 -3.95 -5.00 39.71
C HIS A 90 -3.30 -5.32 38.36
N CYS A 91 -2.94 -6.59 38.18
CA CYS A 91 -2.73 -7.16 36.87
C CYS A 91 -4.10 -7.61 36.35
N CYS A 92 -4.52 -7.06 35.20
CA CYS A 92 -5.77 -7.36 34.54
C CYS A 92 -6.01 -8.88 34.50
N SER A 93 -6.99 -9.33 35.27
CA SER A 93 -7.49 -10.69 35.28
C SER A 93 -8.09 -11.02 33.91
N LEU A 94 -7.27 -11.62 33.05
CA LEU A 94 -7.73 -12.24 31.80
C LEU A 94 -8.72 -13.37 32.13
N PRO A 95 -9.89 -13.45 31.48
CA PRO A 95 -10.82 -14.55 31.72
C PRO A 95 -10.21 -15.88 31.24
N ARG A 96 -10.57 -16.97 31.94
CA ARG A 96 -10.17 -18.37 31.70
C ARG A 96 -10.71 -18.97 30.38
N ASN A 97 -10.67 -18.23 29.27
CA ASN A 97 -11.15 -18.67 27.95
C ASN A 97 -10.01 -18.86 26.93
N GLY A 98 -8.88 -19.43 27.35
CA GLY A 98 -7.75 -19.71 26.46
C GLY A 98 -8.11 -20.69 25.32
N LEU A 99 -9.03 -21.63 25.57
CA LEU A 99 -9.38 -22.68 24.60
C LEU A 99 -10.34 -22.18 23.50
N GLU A 100 -11.31 -21.33 23.83
CA GLU A 100 -12.24 -20.73 22.84
C GLU A 100 -11.54 -19.71 21.94
N ARG A 101 -10.55 -18.98 22.48
CA ARG A 101 -9.79 -17.98 21.72
C ARG A 101 -8.92 -18.62 20.64
N ILE A 102 -8.33 -19.79 20.90
CA ILE A 102 -7.52 -20.54 19.93
C ILE A 102 -8.42 -21.06 18.80
N ASP A 103 -9.59 -21.60 19.10
CA ASP A 103 -10.53 -22.12 18.08
C ASP A 103 -11.09 -21.01 17.17
N LEU A 104 -11.25 -19.78 17.65
CA LEU A 104 -11.69 -18.65 16.83
C LEU A 104 -10.58 -18.13 15.89
N VAL A 105 -9.34 -18.02 16.39
CA VAL A 105 -8.19 -17.62 15.57
C VAL A 105 -7.97 -18.65 14.46
N ASP A 106 -8.02 -19.94 14.80
CA ASP A 106 -7.93 -21.01 13.81
C ASP A 106 -9.08 -20.95 12.80
N LYS A 107 -10.32 -20.66 13.23
CA LYS A 107 -11.45 -20.50 12.29
C LYS A 107 -11.28 -19.32 11.33
N ILE A 108 -10.73 -18.19 11.80
CA ILE A 108 -10.54 -16.98 10.99
C ILE A 108 -9.40 -17.15 9.97
N PHE A 109 -8.38 -17.95 10.30
CA PHE A 109 -7.17 -18.10 9.49
C PHE A 109 -6.98 -19.49 8.86
N ARG A 110 -7.94 -20.42 9.03
CA ARG A 110 -7.88 -21.81 8.52
C ARG A 110 -7.62 -21.93 7.02
N SER A 111 -8.04 -20.94 6.24
CA SER A 111 -7.88 -20.89 4.79
C SER A 111 -6.65 -20.10 4.33
N MET A 112 -5.84 -19.58 5.26
CA MET A 112 -4.63 -18.87 4.87
C MET A 112 -3.56 -19.83 4.35
N PRO A 113 -2.80 -19.42 3.34
CA PRO A 113 -1.67 -20.19 2.86
C PRO A 113 -0.56 -20.24 3.93
N SER A 114 0.11 -21.38 4.05
CA SER A 114 1.28 -21.53 4.92
C SER A 114 2.49 -20.75 4.41
N TYR A 115 2.55 -20.49 3.11
CA TYR A 115 3.62 -19.77 2.43
C TYR A 115 3.04 -18.69 1.51
N VAL A 116 3.62 -17.50 1.54
CA VAL A 116 3.29 -16.40 0.62
C VAL A 116 4.51 -15.97 -0.15
N LYS A 117 4.39 -15.98 -1.48
CA LYS A 117 5.39 -15.42 -2.39
C LYS A 117 5.19 -13.91 -2.49
N ILE A 118 6.17 -13.15 -2.01
CA ILE A 118 6.23 -11.70 -2.24
C ILE A 118 6.92 -11.43 -3.57
N VAL A 119 6.26 -10.68 -4.45
CA VAL A 119 6.85 -10.14 -5.68
C VAL A 119 7.22 -8.68 -5.45
N GLU A 120 8.52 -8.41 -5.44
CA GLU A 120 9.05 -7.06 -5.21
C GLU A 120 9.05 -6.27 -6.51
N VAL A 121 8.22 -5.23 -6.59
CA VAL A 121 8.05 -4.41 -7.80
C VAL A 121 8.76 -3.05 -7.73
N GLY A 122 9.42 -2.74 -6.61
CA GLY A 122 10.08 -1.46 -6.36
C GLY A 122 11.03 -0.98 -7.46
N PRO A 123 11.97 -1.81 -7.96
CA PRO A 123 12.91 -1.39 -9.00
C PRO A 123 12.26 -1.00 -10.33
N ARG A 124 11.10 -1.58 -10.67
CA ARG A 124 10.31 -1.23 -11.86
C ARG A 124 9.23 -0.23 -11.51
N ASP A 125 8.15 -0.69 -10.88
CA ASP A 125 6.92 0.07 -10.67
C ASP A 125 7.11 1.17 -9.63
N GLY A 126 7.83 0.87 -8.55
CA GLY A 126 8.13 1.85 -7.51
C GLY A 126 8.97 3.02 -8.03
N LEU A 127 10.01 2.73 -8.82
CA LEU A 127 10.87 3.76 -9.37
C LEU A 127 10.27 4.49 -10.57
N GLN A 128 9.33 3.88 -11.30
CA GLN A 128 8.82 4.39 -12.59
C GLN A 128 8.34 5.85 -12.54
N ASN A 129 7.68 6.23 -11.44
CA ASN A 129 7.05 7.54 -11.28
C ASN A 129 7.88 8.49 -10.39
N GLU A 130 9.13 8.15 -10.08
CA GLU A 130 10.03 9.05 -9.37
C GLU A 130 10.34 10.30 -10.21
N LYS A 131 10.34 11.47 -9.57
CA LYS A 131 10.48 12.76 -10.26
C LYS A 131 11.88 12.96 -10.85
N SER A 132 12.90 12.53 -10.12
CA SER A 132 14.30 12.62 -10.53
C SER A 132 14.74 11.33 -11.19
N ILE A 133 15.49 11.44 -12.29
CA ILE A 133 16.08 10.28 -12.94
C ILE A 133 17.07 9.60 -12.00
N ILE A 134 16.80 8.34 -11.66
CA ILE A 134 17.66 7.56 -10.76
C ILE A 134 18.80 6.95 -11.57
N PRO A 135 20.07 7.14 -11.16
CA PRO A 135 21.22 6.57 -11.86
C PRO A 135 21.14 5.04 -11.98
N THR A 136 21.59 4.51 -13.11
CA THR A 136 21.58 3.05 -13.37
C THR A 136 22.30 2.26 -12.30
N THR A 137 23.44 2.77 -11.80
CA THR A 137 24.22 2.13 -10.74
C THR A 137 23.42 1.99 -9.44
N VAL A 138 22.55 2.94 -9.12
CA VAL A 138 21.70 2.90 -7.92
C VAL A 138 20.59 1.88 -8.08
N LYS A 139 19.97 1.79 -9.27
CA LYS A 139 18.98 0.74 -9.57
C LYS A 139 19.58 -0.65 -9.45
N ILE A 140 20.78 -0.85 -9.98
CA ILE A 140 21.51 -2.11 -9.90
C ILE A 140 21.86 -2.44 -8.43
N ASP A 141 22.36 -1.47 -7.65
CA ASP A 141 22.67 -1.70 -6.23
C ASP A 141 21.41 -2.02 -5.42
N LEU A 142 20.29 -1.36 -5.70
CA LEU A 142 18.99 -1.69 -5.10
C LEU A 142 18.60 -3.15 -5.39
N ILE A 143 18.62 -3.56 -6.67
CA ILE A 143 18.28 -4.94 -7.05
C ILE A 143 19.22 -5.92 -6.36
N ARG A 144 20.54 -5.68 -6.38
CA ARG A 144 21.53 -6.54 -5.70
C ARG A 144 21.24 -6.66 -4.21
N ARG A 145 20.89 -5.59 -3.51
CA ARG A 145 20.49 -5.64 -2.09
C ARG A 145 19.23 -6.50 -1.91
N LEU A 146 18.20 -6.27 -2.72
CA LEU A 146 16.96 -7.04 -2.68
C LEU A 146 17.20 -8.54 -2.92
N THR A 147 18.18 -8.91 -3.76
CA THR A 147 18.50 -10.34 -3.97
C THR A 147 19.03 -11.06 -2.73
N THR A 148 19.52 -10.30 -1.72
CA THR A 148 20.06 -10.89 -0.48
C THR A 148 19.01 -11.03 0.62
N THR A 149 17.80 -10.50 0.43
CA THR A 149 16.73 -10.51 1.43
C THR A 149 15.97 -11.82 1.46
N GLY A 150 16.16 -12.73 0.49
CA GLY A 150 15.39 -13.97 0.36
C GLY A 150 14.14 -13.85 -0.53
N LEU A 151 13.89 -12.67 -1.11
CA LEU A 151 12.92 -12.51 -2.19
C LEU A 151 13.25 -13.44 -3.37
N SER A 152 12.23 -14.16 -3.85
CA SER A 152 12.36 -15.09 -4.99
C SER A 152 12.05 -14.43 -6.34
N VAL A 153 11.34 -13.31 -6.34
CA VAL A 153 10.93 -12.58 -7.54
C VAL A 153 11.11 -11.08 -7.33
N ILE A 154 11.85 -10.43 -8.23
CA ILE A 154 12.09 -8.98 -8.22
C ILE A 154 11.84 -8.45 -9.63
N GLU A 155 10.79 -7.63 -9.81
CA GLU A 155 10.51 -6.99 -11.09
C GLU A 155 11.57 -5.91 -11.37
N ALA A 156 12.47 -6.23 -12.30
CA ALA A 156 13.72 -5.51 -12.41
C ALA A 156 13.60 -4.19 -13.19
N THR A 157 12.84 -4.19 -14.28
CA THR A 157 12.72 -3.05 -15.20
C THR A 157 11.61 -3.26 -16.24
N SER A 158 11.49 -2.35 -17.21
CA SER A 158 10.50 -2.37 -18.28
C SER A 158 11.13 -2.01 -19.63
N PHE A 159 10.82 -2.79 -20.67
CA PHE A 159 11.21 -2.52 -22.05
C PHE A 159 10.10 -1.71 -22.76
N VAL A 160 9.85 -0.53 -22.22
CA VAL A 160 8.93 0.50 -22.76
C VAL A 160 9.72 1.57 -23.51
N SER A 161 9.01 2.43 -24.23
CA SER A 161 9.63 3.58 -24.89
C SER A 161 10.27 4.54 -23.87
N PRO A 162 11.57 4.84 -23.97
CA PRO A 162 12.24 5.86 -23.14
C PRO A 162 11.61 7.25 -23.25
N LYS A 163 10.91 7.53 -24.35
CA LYS A 163 10.19 8.80 -24.52
C LYS A 163 9.04 8.94 -23.52
N TRP A 164 8.33 7.85 -23.25
CA TRP A 164 7.15 7.84 -22.38
C TRP A 164 7.53 7.58 -20.92
N VAL A 165 8.55 6.74 -20.70
CA VAL A 165 9.05 6.41 -19.37
C VAL A 165 10.57 6.56 -19.34
N PRO A 166 11.10 7.80 -19.25
CA PRO A 166 12.55 8.05 -19.25
C PRO A 166 13.27 7.36 -18.10
N GLN A 167 12.58 7.21 -16.98
CA GLN A 167 13.07 6.58 -15.77
C GLN A 167 13.50 5.11 -15.95
N LEU A 168 13.02 4.42 -16.99
CA LEU A 168 13.37 3.02 -17.30
C LEU A 168 14.16 2.87 -18.61
N ALA A 169 14.73 3.97 -19.13
CA ALA A 169 15.49 3.98 -20.38
C ALA A 169 16.74 3.08 -20.37
N ASP A 170 17.26 2.76 -19.19
CA ASP A 170 18.46 1.97 -18.95
C ASP A 170 18.19 0.46 -18.74
N ALA A 171 16.97 0.00 -19.07
CA ALA A 171 16.53 -1.39 -18.88
C ALA A 171 17.52 -2.45 -19.38
N LYS A 172 18.11 -2.24 -20.57
CA LYS A 172 19.11 -3.16 -21.13
C LYS A 172 20.34 -3.29 -20.23
N HIS A 173 20.90 -2.18 -19.77
CA HIS A 173 22.10 -2.16 -18.93
C HIS A 173 21.81 -2.77 -17.55
N VAL A 174 20.65 -2.46 -16.96
CA VAL A 174 20.20 -3.10 -15.71
C VAL A 174 20.14 -4.61 -15.86
N MET A 175 19.51 -5.12 -16.93
CA MET A 175 19.40 -6.56 -17.17
C MET A 175 20.75 -7.24 -17.40
N GLU A 176 21.65 -6.63 -18.17
CA GLU A 176 22.99 -7.16 -18.42
C GLU A 176 23.79 -7.37 -17.13
N GLU A 177 23.60 -6.49 -16.14
CA GLU A 177 24.30 -6.49 -14.85
C GLU A 177 23.73 -7.46 -13.80
N ILE A 178 22.46 -7.88 -13.94
CA ILE A 178 21.78 -8.76 -12.96
C ILE A 178 21.50 -10.18 -13.50
N ARG A 179 21.52 -10.40 -14.82
CA ARG A 179 21.13 -11.70 -15.44
C ARG A 179 21.96 -12.92 -15.00
N SER A 180 23.15 -12.70 -14.44
CA SER A 180 24.03 -13.75 -13.94
C SER A 180 23.64 -14.26 -12.55
N ILE A 181 22.89 -13.47 -11.77
CA ILE A 181 22.40 -13.81 -10.44
C ILE A 181 21.48 -15.03 -10.55
N LYS A 182 21.68 -16.03 -9.67
CA LYS A 182 20.95 -17.31 -9.68
C LYS A 182 19.96 -17.36 -8.52
N GLY A 183 18.95 -18.22 -8.65
CA GLY A 183 17.96 -18.47 -7.60
C GLY A 183 16.84 -17.43 -7.50
N ILE A 184 16.82 -16.44 -8.39
CA ILE A 184 15.85 -15.33 -8.37
C ILE A 184 15.31 -15.10 -9.78
N HIS A 185 14.01 -14.81 -9.84
CA HIS A 185 13.31 -14.44 -11.06
C HIS A 185 13.30 -12.93 -11.22
N PHE A 186 13.63 -12.46 -12.42
CA PHE A 186 13.64 -11.04 -12.78
C PHE A 186 12.63 -10.79 -13.92
N PRO A 187 11.31 -10.78 -13.63
CA PRO A 187 10.33 -10.40 -14.62
C PRO A 187 10.60 -8.95 -15.08
N VAL A 188 10.39 -8.73 -16.38
CA VAL A 188 10.45 -7.39 -16.98
C VAL A 188 9.20 -7.12 -17.80
N LEU A 189 8.71 -5.89 -17.75
CA LEU A 189 7.49 -5.52 -18.46
C LEU A 189 7.77 -5.35 -19.96
N THR A 190 6.95 -5.98 -20.81
CA THR A 190 7.09 -5.94 -22.28
C THR A 190 5.74 -5.63 -22.93
N PRO A 191 5.41 -4.35 -23.20
CA PRO A 191 4.09 -3.95 -23.71
C PRO A 191 3.78 -4.41 -25.15
N ASN A 192 4.80 -4.81 -25.91
CA ASN A 192 4.67 -5.15 -27.32
C ASN A 192 5.83 -6.03 -27.79
N LEU A 193 5.74 -6.53 -29.02
CA LEU A 193 6.71 -7.47 -29.59
C LEU A 193 8.12 -6.86 -29.75
N ARG A 194 8.24 -5.53 -29.92
CA ARG A 194 9.55 -4.87 -29.96
C ARG A 194 10.21 -4.91 -28.59
N GLY A 195 9.50 -4.47 -27.54
CA GLY A 195 10.00 -4.51 -26.17
C GLY A 195 10.33 -5.94 -25.73
N PHE A 196 9.52 -6.92 -26.14
CA PHE A 196 9.83 -8.34 -25.95
C PHE A 196 11.17 -8.76 -26.57
N LYS A 197 11.39 -8.46 -27.86
CA LYS A 197 12.67 -8.81 -28.54
C LYS A 197 13.87 -8.15 -27.86
N GLU A 198 13.74 -6.90 -27.44
CA GLU A 198 14.78 -6.18 -26.71
C GLU A 198 15.06 -6.83 -25.34
N ALA A 199 14.01 -7.24 -24.60
CA ALA A 199 14.12 -7.94 -23.33
C ALA A 199 14.85 -9.29 -23.46
N ILE A 200 14.49 -10.10 -24.46
CA ILE A 200 15.16 -11.37 -24.73
C ILE A 200 16.63 -11.16 -25.08
N THR A 201 16.93 -10.15 -25.91
CA THR A 201 18.31 -9.81 -26.26
C THR A 201 19.15 -9.41 -25.03
N ALA A 202 18.53 -8.72 -24.06
CA ALA A 202 19.17 -8.36 -22.79
C ALA A 202 19.34 -9.56 -21.83
N GLY A 203 18.70 -10.70 -22.11
CA GLY A 203 18.78 -11.92 -21.31
C GLY A 203 17.65 -12.11 -20.30
N ALA A 204 16.51 -11.43 -20.49
CA ALA A 204 15.31 -11.67 -19.69
C ALA A 204 14.83 -13.13 -19.84
N LYS A 205 14.47 -13.75 -18.72
CA LYS A 205 13.98 -15.13 -18.65
C LYS A 205 12.52 -15.22 -18.25
N GLU A 206 11.92 -14.11 -17.90
CA GLU A 206 10.53 -13.97 -17.51
C GLU A 206 10.08 -12.57 -17.94
N ILE A 207 8.86 -12.46 -18.45
CA ILE A 207 8.30 -11.18 -18.90
C ILE A 207 6.93 -10.96 -18.30
N ALA A 208 6.47 -9.72 -18.34
CA ALA A 208 5.12 -9.34 -17.94
C ALA A 208 4.41 -8.55 -19.04
N VAL A 209 3.10 -8.77 -19.17
CA VAL A 209 2.17 -7.95 -19.94
C VAL A 209 1.14 -7.33 -19.00
N PHE A 210 0.50 -6.23 -19.39
CA PHE A 210 -0.45 -5.52 -18.54
C PHE A 210 -1.70 -5.13 -19.32
N ALA A 211 -2.87 -5.56 -18.88
CA ALA A 211 -4.16 -5.14 -19.39
C ALA A 211 -4.91 -4.31 -18.33
N SER A 212 -6.03 -3.71 -18.73
CA SER A 212 -6.91 -2.94 -17.85
C SER A 212 -8.30 -3.57 -17.83
N ALA A 213 -8.99 -3.53 -16.69
CA ALA A 213 -10.41 -3.88 -16.60
C ALA A 213 -11.36 -2.70 -16.96
N SER A 214 -10.81 -1.53 -17.28
CA SER A 214 -11.52 -0.31 -17.68
C SER A 214 -11.10 0.15 -19.08
N GLU A 215 -12.09 0.42 -19.94
CA GLU A 215 -11.86 0.86 -21.32
C GLU A 215 -11.29 2.28 -21.36
N ALA A 216 -11.85 3.20 -20.57
CA ALA A 216 -11.35 4.56 -20.47
C ALA A 216 -9.91 4.61 -19.97
N PHE A 217 -9.56 3.76 -19.00
CA PHE A 217 -8.17 3.67 -18.54
C PHE A 217 -7.23 3.09 -19.62
N SER A 218 -7.67 2.06 -20.35
CA SER A 218 -6.90 1.50 -21.46
C SER A 218 -6.65 2.55 -22.54
N LEU A 219 -7.69 3.31 -22.92
CA LEU A 219 -7.57 4.40 -23.88
C LEU A 219 -6.62 5.50 -23.38
N SER A 220 -6.74 5.94 -22.12
CA SER A 220 -5.86 6.99 -21.59
C SER A 220 -4.41 6.55 -21.42
N ASN A 221 -4.18 5.27 -21.09
CA ASN A 221 -2.84 4.77 -20.75
C ASN A 221 -2.06 4.26 -21.96
N ILE A 222 -2.73 3.57 -22.89
CA ILE A 222 -2.09 2.90 -24.03
C ILE A 222 -2.76 3.19 -25.39
N ASN A 223 -3.72 4.12 -25.43
CA ASN A 223 -4.41 4.60 -26.63
C ASN A 223 -5.05 3.48 -27.48
N CYS A 224 -5.64 2.49 -26.84
CA CYS A 224 -6.43 1.45 -27.51
C CYS A 224 -7.49 0.83 -26.57
N SER A 225 -8.43 0.08 -27.16
CA SER A 225 -9.41 -0.68 -26.37
C SER A 225 -8.77 -1.85 -25.63
N ILE A 226 -9.49 -2.41 -24.66
CA ILE A 226 -9.08 -3.65 -23.98
C ILE A 226 -8.85 -4.77 -25.00
N LYS A 227 -9.77 -4.94 -25.96
CA LYS A 227 -9.69 -5.97 -27.01
C LYS A 227 -8.43 -5.83 -27.88
N ASP A 228 -8.07 -4.60 -28.24
CA ASP A 228 -6.86 -4.33 -29.02
C ASP A 228 -5.60 -4.62 -28.21
N SER A 229 -5.60 -4.26 -26.92
CA SER A 229 -4.49 -4.55 -26.01
C SER A 229 -4.26 -6.06 -25.87
N LEU A 230 -5.33 -6.82 -25.63
CA LEU A 230 -5.32 -8.28 -25.54
C LEU A 230 -4.82 -8.93 -26.84
N SER A 231 -5.22 -8.41 -28.00
CA SER A 231 -4.72 -8.89 -29.29
C SER A 231 -3.20 -8.68 -29.44
N ARG A 232 -2.67 -7.54 -28.98
CA ARG A 232 -1.21 -7.29 -28.96
C ARG A 232 -0.49 -8.22 -27.97
N TYR A 233 -1.07 -8.47 -26.80
CA TYR A 233 -0.46 -9.35 -25.80
C TYR A 233 -0.45 -10.81 -26.27
N LEU A 234 -1.45 -11.26 -27.02
CA LEU A 234 -1.46 -12.59 -27.63
C LEU A 234 -0.27 -12.81 -28.58
N GLU A 235 0.17 -11.79 -29.32
CA GLU A 235 1.39 -11.89 -30.13
C GLU A 235 2.65 -12.06 -29.27
N VAL A 236 2.74 -11.31 -28.17
CA VAL A 236 3.85 -11.39 -27.21
C VAL A 236 3.87 -12.76 -26.52
N THR A 237 2.74 -13.24 -26.02
CA THR A 237 2.67 -14.55 -25.33
C THR A 237 2.98 -15.71 -26.27
N ARG A 238 2.55 -15.64 -27.54
CA ARG A 238 2.92 -16.63 -28.57
C ARG A 238 4.43 -16.64 -28.81
N ALA A 239 5.04 -15.46 -28.95
CA ALA A 239 6.49 -15.35 -29.15
C ALA A 239 7.28 -15.84 -27.92
N ALA A 240 6.83 -15.51 -26.71
CA ALA A 240 7.43 -15.97 -25.46
C ALA A 240 7.31 -17.49 -25.30
N LYS A 241 6.13 -18.06 -25.59
CA LYS A 241 5.89 -19.51 -25.57
C LYS A 241 6.80 -20.27 -26.54
N ALA A 242 7.03 -19.72 -27.74
CA ALA A 242 7.95 -20.31 -28.72
C ALA A 242 9.40 -20.38 -28.22
N LEU A 243 9.78 -19.53 -27.26
CA LEU A 243 11.10 -19.51 -26.63
C LEU A 243 11.12 -20.14 -25.23
N GLY A 244 9.99 -20.69 -24.75
CA GLY A 244 9.86 -21.23 -23.40
C GLY A 244 9.98 -20.18 -22.28
N VAL A 245 9.69 -18.91 -22.58
CA VAL A 245 9.77 -17.81 -21.62
C VAL A 245 8.40 -17.63 -20.93
N PRO A 246 8.31 -17.78 -19.59
CA PRO A 246 7.08 -17.54 -18.85
C PRO A 246 6.62 -16.09 -18.96
N VAL A 247 5.29 -15.91 -19.00
CA VAL A 247 4.65 -14.60 -19.05
C VAL A 247 3.73 -14.42 -17.84
N ARG A 248 3.92 -13.34 -17.10
CA ARG A 248 3.02 -12.86 -16.06
C ARG A 248 2.03 -11.85 -16.64
N GLY A 249 0.76 -11.92 -16.25
CA GLY A 249 -0.26 -10.95 -16.65
C GLY A 249 -0.61 -10.02 -15.51
N TYR A 250 -0.72 -8.72 -15.77
CA TYR A 250 -1.29 -7.74 -14.85
C TYR A 250 -2.66 -7.29 -15.33
N VAL A 251 -3.60 -7.06 -14.42
CA VAL A 251 -4.89 -6.41 -14.69
C VAL A 251 -4.99 -5.17 -13.80
N SER A 252 -5.00 -3.98 -14.39
CA SER A 252 -5.20 -2.73 -13.65
C SER A 252 -6.70 -2.43 -13.44
N CYS A 253 -6.98 -1.52 -12.49
CA CYS A 253 -8.33 -1.04 -12.18
C CYS A 253 -9.31 -2.15 -11.77
N VAL A 254 -8.87 -3.13 -10.97
CA VAL A 254 -9.71 -4.31 -10.65
C VAL A 254 -10.89 -4.02 -9.73
N VAL A 255 -10.87 -2.90 -9.01
CA VAL A 255 -11.96 -2.48 -8.11
C VAL A 255 -12.49 -1.10 -8.44
N GLY A 256 -11.65 -0.23 -9.00
CA GLY A 256 -12.00 1.13 -9.38
C GLY A 256 -11.06 1.69 -10.43
N CYS A 257 -11.57 2.62 -11.22
CA CYS A 257 -10.88 3.35 -12.27
C CYS A 257 -10.94 4.85 -11.97
N PRO A 258 -9.83 5.60 -12.15
CA PRO A 258 -9.81 7.04 -11.94
C PRO A 258 -10.68 7.82 -12.94
N VAL A 259 -11.10 7.18 -14.04
CA VAL A 259 -11.91 7.80 -15.10
C VAL A 259 -13.36 7.29 -15.09
N GLU A 260 -13.57 5.97 -15.08
CA GLU A 260 -14.90 5.34 -15.11
C GLU A 260 -15.55 5.18 -13.73
N GLY A 261 -14.79 5.34 -12.64
CA GLY A 261 -15.26 5.03 -11.28
C GLY A 261 -15.32 3.52 -11.05
N ASN A 262 -16.46 3.00 -10.61
CA ASN A 262 -16.58 1.59 -10.22
C ASN A 262 -16.38 0.63 -11.40
N VAL A 263 -15.56 -0.40 -11.19
CA VAL A 263 -15.33 -1.46 -12.20
C VAL A 263 -16.08 -2.72 -11.80
N CYS A 264 -16.86 -3.27 -12.73
CA CYS A 264 -17.65 -4.47 -12.48
C CYS A 264 -16.74 -5.72 -12.36
N PRO A 265 -16.88 -6.56 -11.31
CA PRO A 265 -16.11 -7.80 -11.15
C PRO A 265 -16.08 -8.72 -12.37
N THR A 266 -17.17 -8.78 -13.15
CA THR A 266 -17.23 -9.63 -14.35
C THR A 266 -16.33 -9.13 -15.48
N LYS A 267 -16.07 -7.82 -15.57
CA LYS A 267 -15.09 -7.27 -16.51
C LYS A 267 -13.67 -7.70 -16.12
N VAL A 268 -13.36 -7.69 -14.83
CA VAL A 268 -12.08 -8.16 -14.30
C VAL A 268 -11.89 -9.64 -14.60
N ALA A 269 -12.91 -10.45 -14.32
CA ALA A 269 -12.90 -11.89 -14.62
C ALA A 269 -12.71 -12.17 -16.11
N TYR A 270 -13.34 -11.39 -16.99
CA TYR A 270 -13.13 -11.49 -18.45
C TYR A 270 -11.67 -11.27 -18.83
N VAL A 271 -11.06 -10.16 -18.41
CA VAL A 271 -9.67 -9.84 -18.77
C VAL A 271 -8.69 -10.84 -18.15
N ALA A 272 -8.90 -11.25 -16.89
CA ALA A 272 -8.08 -12.25 -16.23
C ALA A 272 -8.15 -13.61 -16.95
N LYS A 273 -9.35 -14.03 -17.37
CA LYS A 273 -9.55 -15.25 -18.15
C LYS A 273 -8.82 -15.19 -19.49
N GLU A 274 -8.94 -14.10 -20.23
CA GLU A 274 -8.25 -13.93 -21.52
C GLU A 274 -6.73 -14.04 -21.35
N LEU A 275 -6.14 -13.34 -20.37
CA LEU A 275 -4.70 -13.43 -20.10
C LEU A 275 -4.27 -14.86 -19.71
N TYR A 276 -5.07 -15.55 -18.90
CA TYR A 276 -4.80 -16.93 -18.49
C TYR A 276 -4.86 -17.89 -19.69
N GLU A 277 -5.90 -17.80 -20.53
CA GLU A 277 -6.07 -18.63 -21.73
C GLU A 277 -4.99 -18.34 -22.80
N MET A 278 -4.44 -17.12 -22.83
CA MET A 278 -3.29 -16.76 -23.67
C MET A 278 -1.96 -17.38 -23.22
N GLY A 279 -1.93 -18.04 -22.05
CA GLY A 279 -0.78 -18.73 -21.51
C GLY A 279 0.01 -17.96 -20.45
N CYS A 280 -0.56 -16.91 -19.85
CA CYS A 280 0.06 -16.30 -18.68
C CYS A 280 0.01 -17.30 -17.51
N PHE A 281 1.15 -17.54 -16.87
CA PHE A 281 1.23 -18.53 -15.79
C PHE A 281 0.69 -18.00 -14.45
N GLU A 282 0.57 -16.69 -14.31
CA GLU A 282 0.11 -15.98 -13.12
C GLU A 282 -0.52 -14.64 -13.51
N ILE A 283 -1.64 -14.29 -12.86
CA ILE A 283 -2.39 -13.05 -13.08
C ILE A 283 -2.39 -12.21 -11.81
N SER A 284 -1.76 -11.04 -11.85
CA SER A 284 -1.75 -10.05 -10.77
C SER A 284 -2.90 -9.05 -10.91
N LEU A 285 -3.76 -9.01 -9.89
CA LEU A 285 -4.98 -8.20 -9.84
C LEU A 285 -4.68 -6.87 -9.11
N GLY A 286 -4.61 -5.79 -9.87
CA GLY A 286 -4.13 -4.48 -9.44
C GLY A 286 -5.22 -3.48 -9.04
N ASP A 287 -5.27 -3.11 -7.76
CA ASP A 287 -5.95 -1.88 -7.31
C ASP A 287 -5.03 -0.68 -7.49
N THR A 288 -4.97 -0.20 -8.72
CA THR A 288 -4.03 0.82 -9.21
C THR A 288 -4.13 2.17 -8.51
N ILE A 289 -5.29 2.49 -7.94
CA ILE A 289 -5.54 3.76 -7.26
C ILE A 289 -5.71 3.60 -5.74
N GLY A 290 -5.74 2.37 -5.23
CA GLY A 290 -5.81 2.07 -3.79
C GLY A 290 -7.17 2.36 -3.16
N VAL A 291 -8.25 2.37 -3.95
CA VAL A 291 -9.63 2.69 -3.48
C VAL A 291 -10.40 1.46 -3.01
N GLY A 292 -9.85 0.28 -3.26
CA GLY A 292 -10.43 -0.99 -2.87
C GLY A 292 -10.61 -1.09 -1.37
N THR A 293 -11.68 -1.75 -0.96
CA THR A 293 -11.90 -2.18 0.42
C THR A 293 -12.20 -3.67 0.41
N PRO A 294 -12.16 -4.37 1.56
CA PRO A 294 -12.53 -5.78 1.58
C PRO A 294 -13.91 -6.06 0.98
N GLY A 295 -14.86 -5.10 1.11
CA GLY A 295 -16.19 -5.19 0.52
C GLY A 295 -16.23 -5.18 -1.01
N SER A 296 -15.25 -4.56 -1.69
CA SER A 296 -15.14 -4.58 -3.16
C SER A 296 -14.16 -5.64 -3.68
N VAL A 297 -13.10 -5.94 -2.92
CA VAL A 297 -12.10 -6.96 -3.25
C VAL A 297 -12.70 -8.37 -3.22
N VAL A 298 -13.55 -8.70 -2.24
CA VAL A 298 -14.16 -10.04 -2.14
C VAL A 298 -15.05 -10.39 -3.34
N PRO A 299 -16.00 -9.53 -3.78
CA PRO A 299 -16.76 -9.78 -5.00
C PRO A 299 -15.88 -9.90 -6.25
N MET A 300 -14.84 -9.07 -6.35
CA MET A 300 -13.87 -9.12 -7.45
C MET A 300 -13.16 -10.47 -7.50
N LEU A 301 -12.56 -10.91 -6.38
CA LEU A 301 -11.87 -12.20 -6.31
C LEU A 301 -12.81 -13.37 -6.57
N LYS A 302 -14.04 -13.36 -6.02
CA LYS A 302 -15.03 -14.42 -6.30
C LYS A 302 -15.33 -14.55 -7.79
N ALA A 303 -15.48 -13.43 -8.49
CA ALA A 303 -15.72 -13.45 -9.94
C ALA A 303 -14.50 -14.00 -10.70
N VAL A 304 -13.28 -13.59 -10.36
CA VAL A 304 -12.06 -14.06 -11.02
C VAL A 304 -11.78 -15.54 -10.71
N MET A 305 -11.94 -15.97 -9.46
CA MET A 305 -11.75 -17.37 -9.04
C MET A 305 -12.73 -18.34 -9.69
N SER A 306 -13.84 -17.85 -10.28
CA SER A 306 -14.76 -18.68 -11.06
C SER A 306 -14.22 -19.06 -12.44
N VAL A 307 -13.16 -18.40 -12.91
CA VAL A 307 -12.60 -18.57 -14.27
C VAL A 307 -11.09 -18.80 -14.28
N VAL A 308 -10.36 -18.43 -13.23
CA VAL A 308 -8.91 -18.64 -13.07
C VAL A 308 -8.64 -19.33 -11.72
N PRO A 309 -7.84 -20.41 -11.67
CA PRO A 309 -7.50 -21.07 -10.40
C PRO A 309 -6.79 -20.14 -9.42
N VAL A 310 -7.08 -20.25 -8.13
CA VAL A 310 -6.57 -19.33 -7.10
C VAL A 310 -5.05 -19.34 -6.97
N GLU A 311 -4.43 -20.50 -7.19
CA GLU A 311 -2.97 -20.68 -7.20
C GLU A 311 -2.27 -19.99 -8.37
N LYS A 312 -3.03 -19.45 -9.33
CA LYS A 312 -2.56 -18.65 -10.46
C LYS A 312 -2.85 -17.16 -10.27
N LEU A 313 -3.41 -16.76 -9.13
CA LEU A 313 -3.74 -15.38 -8.84
C LEU A 313 -2.73 -14.75 -7.89
N ALA A 314 -2.41 -13.50 -8.18
CA ALA A 314 -1.69 -12.59 -7.29
C ALA A 314 -2.53 -11.33 -7.06
N VAL A 315 -2.23 -10.60 -6.00
CA VAL A 315 -2.84 -9.30 -5.72
C VAL A 315 -1.78 -8.21 -5.65
N HIS A 316 -2.13 -7.04 -6.18
CA HIS A 316 -1.27 -5.87 -6.22
C HIS A 316 -2.09 -4.67 -5.76
N PHE A 317 -1.88 -4.24 -4.51
CA PHE A 317 -2.69 -3.19 -3.90
C PHE A 317 -1.83 -1.97 -3.58
N HIS A 318 -2.27 -0.82 -4.08
CA HIS A 318 -1.75 0.45 -3.67
C HIS A 318 -2.32 0.84 -2.30
N ASP A 319 -1.54 1.60 -1.53
CA ASP A 319 -1.90 2.04 -0.17
C ASP A 319 -2.37 3.49 -0.11
N THR A 320 -2.83 4.05 -1.23
CA THR A 320 -3.28 5.45 -1.35
C THR A 320 -4.24 5.87 -0.23
N TYR A 321 -5.17 4.98 0.14
CA TYR A 321 -6.19 5.22 1.17
C TYR A 321 -6.02 4.33 2.41
N GLY A 322 -4.83 3.76 2.63
CA GLY A 322 -4.55 2.92 3.81
C GLY A 322 -5.31 1.58 3.83
N GLN A 323 -5.68 1.06 2.66
CA GLN A 323 -6.49 -0.15 2.52
C GLN A 323 -5.69 -1.38 2.09
N SER A 324 -4.40 -1.23 1.77
CA SER A 324 -3.65 -2.30 1.12
C SER A 324 -3.52 -3.55 1.99
N LEU A 325 -3.09 -3.42 3.25
CA LEU A 325 -2.91 -4.57 4.16
C LEU A 325 -4.23 -5.27 4.50
N SER A 326 -5.34 -4.53 4.66
CA SER A 326 -6.65 -5.14 4.89
C SER A 326 -7.14 -5.90 3.66
N ASN A 327 -6.87 -5.36 2.46
CA ASN A 327 -7.17 -6.03 1.19
C ASN A 327 -6.28 -7.26 0.97
N ILE A 328 -4.99 -7.21 1.34
CA ILE A 328 -4.11 -8.39 1.31
C ILE A 328 -4.63 -9.45 2.26
N LEU A 329 -4.92 -9.09 3.52
CA LEU A 329 -5.39 -10.02 4.54
C LEU A 329 -6.64 -10.80 4.06
N ILE A 330 -7.64 -10.11 3.52
CA ILE A 330 -8.84 -10.79 3.02
C ILE A 330 -8.55 -11.65 1.79
N SER A 331 -7.57 -11.28 0.96
CA SER A 331 -7.13 -12.05 -0.20
C SER A 331 -6.43 -13.35 0.23
N LEU A 332 -5.58 -13.28 1.27
CA LEU A 332 -4.95 -14.46 1.89
C LEU A 332 -6.01 -15.41 2.47
N GLN A 333 -7.03 -14.87 3.14
CA GLN A 333 -8.16 -15.67 3.65
C GLN A 333 -8.98 -16.32 2.54
N MET A 334 -8.93 -15.77 1.31
CA MET A 334 -9.53 -16.37 0.11
C MET A 334 -8.60 -17.34 -0.62
N GLY A 335 -7.41 -17.62 -0.07
CA GLY A 335 -6.45 -18.61 -0.60
C GLY A 335 -5.42 -18.04 -1.59
N VAL A 336 -5.43 -16.73 -1.85
CA VAL A 336 -4.35 -16.09 -2.64
C VAL A 336 -3.05 -16.19 -1.85
N SER A 337 -1.97 -16.60 -2.51
CA SER A 337 -0.66 -16.84 -1.87
C SER A 337 0.47 -16.03 -2.49
N ILE A 338 0.14 -15.04 -3.33
CA ILE A 338 1.11 -14.22 -4.06
C ILE A 338 0.71 -12.75 -3.94
N VAL A 339 1.64 -11.93 -3.46
CA VAL A 339 1.40 -10.52 -3.15
C VAL A 339 2.49 -9.67 -3.77
N ASP A 340 2.09 -8.66 -4.53
CA ASP A 340 3.00 -7.65 -5.06
C ASP A 340 3.15 -6.52 -4.04
N SER A 341 4.38 -6.07 -3.83
CA SER A 341 4.70 -4.98 -2.93
C SER A 341 5.98 -4.28 -3.36
N SER A 342 6.20 -3.08 -2.84
CA SER A 342 7.30 -2.21 -3.26
C SER A 342 8.13 -1.79 -2.06
N ILE A 343 9.44 -1.99 -2.13
CA ILE A 343 10.38 -1.64 -1.07
C ILE A 343 10.15 -0.21 -0.59
N ALA A 344 10.16 0.03 0.72
CA ALA A 344 9.94 1.34 1.35
C ALA A 344 8.65 2.07 0.90
N GLY A 345 7.66 1.36 0.34
CA GLY A 345 6.46 1.96 -0.25
C GLY A 345 6.77 2.82 -1.47
N LEU A 346 7.82 2.49 -2.25
CA LEU A 346 8.14 3.23 -3.46
C LEU A 346 6.99 3.17 -4.48
N GLY A 347 6.85 4.25 -5.24
CA GLY A 347 5.81 4.41 -6.24
C GLY A 347 4.99 5.67 -5.99
N GLY A 348 3.82 5.66 -6.62
CA GLY A 348 2.91 6.77 -6.67
C GLY A 348 2.05 6.63 -7.92
N CYS A 349 0.83 7.16 -7.87
CA CYS A 349 -0.06 7.14 -9.03
C CYS A 349 -0.04 8.51 -9.70
N PRO A 350 0.37 8.64 -10.98
CA PRO A 350 0.36 9.94 -11.67
C PRO A 350 -1.06 10.50 -11.79
N TYR A 351 -2.07 9.63 -11.72
CA TYR A 351 -3.49 9.97 -11.80
C TYR A 351 -4.10 10.36 -10.44
N ALA A 352 -3.40 10.16 -9.33
CA ALA A 352 -3.88 10.55 -7.99
C ALA A 352 -2.83 11.43 -7.30
N LYS A 353 -3.01 12.75 -7.38
CA LYS A 353 -2.15 13.75 -6.73
C LYS A 353 -2.07 13.45 -5.22
N GLY A 354 -0.87 13.09 -4.74
CA GLY A 354 -0.63 12.79 -3.33
C GLY A 354 -0.80 11.32 -2.93
N ALA A 355 -1.04 10.41 -3.88
CA ALA A 355 -1.09 8.98 -3.58
C ALA A 355 0.27 8.45 -3.08
N SER A 356 0.23 7.71 -1.98
CA SER A 356 1.40 7.04 -1.38
C SER A 356 2.03 6.00 -2.32
N GLY A 357 1.25 5.39 -3.21
CA GLY A 357 1.73 4.42 -4.19
C GLY A 357 1.48 2.97 -3.77
N ASN A 358 2.43 2.09 -4.04
CA ASN A 358 2.38 0.68 -3.70
C ASN A 358 2.39 0.45 -2.18
N VAL A 359 1.83 -0.68 -1.73
CA VAL A 359 2.06 -1.17 -0.37
C VAL A 359 3.55 -1.43 -0.13
N ALA A 360 4.04 -1.05 1.06
CA ALA A 360 5.43 -1.26 1.41
C ALA A 360 5.75 -2.73 1.71
N THR A 361 6.79 -3.27 1.08
CA THR A 361 7.22 -4.67 1.25
C THR A 361 7.51 -5.01 2.71
N GLU A 362 8.09 -4.08 3.46
CA GLU A 362 8.39 -4.24 4.89
C GLU A 362 7.11 -4.39 5.73
N ASP A 363 6.05 -3.67 5.39
CA ASP A 363 4.77 -3.72 6.10
C ASP A 363 4.03 -5.03 5.80
N VAL A 364 4.14 -5.53 4.56
CA VAL A 364 3.63 -6.85 4.17
C VAL A 364 4.41 -7.95 4.91
N ALA A 365 5.74 -7.91 4.89
CA ALA A 365 6.58 -8.89 5.56
C ALA A 365 6.33 -8.90 7.08
N TYR A 366 6.18 -7.72 7.70
CA TYR A 366 5.84 -7.61 9.11
C TYR A 366 4.50 -8.27 9.45
N MET A 367 3.46 -8.00 8.64
CA MET A 367 2.14 -8.63 8.80
C MET A 367 2.23 -10.15 8.65
N LEU A 368 2.87 -10.66 7.59
CA LEU A 368 2.98 -12.09 7.32
C LEU A 368 3.75 -12.83 8.41
N ASN A 369 4.86 -12.25 8.90
CA ASN A 369 5.61 -12.80 10.03
C ASN A 369 4.74 -12.87 11.30
N GLY A 370 3.98 -11.82 11.60
CA GLY A 370 3.08 -11.81 12.76
C GLY A 370 1.87 -12.74 12.64
N LEU A 371 1.48 -13.09 11.41
CA LEU A 371 0.49 -14.11 11.13
C LEU A 371 1.06 -15.54 11.15
N GLY A 372 2.37 -15.70 11.27
CA GLY A 372 3.05 -17.01 11.21
C GLY A 372 3.10 -17.60 9.80
N VAL A 373 2.99 -16.77 8.76
CA VAL A 373 3.05 -17.19 7.36
C VAL A 373 4.49 -17.10 6.85
N GLU A 374 4.98 -18.17 6.23
CA GLU A 374 6.34 -18.25 5.72
C GLU A 374 6.52 -17.40 4.44
N THR A 375 7.62 -16.65 4.33
CA THR A 375 7.95 -15.86 3.13
C THR A 375 9.39 -16.01 2.65
N ASN A 376 10.28 -16.57 3.48
CA ASN A 376 11.75 -16.55 3.32
C ASN A 376 12.41 -15.16 3.35
N VAL A 377 11.66 -14.08 3.64
CA VAL A 377 12.20 -12.72 3.61
C VAL A 377 12.83 -12.32 4.95
N ASP A 378 14.10 -11.93 4.90
CA ASP A 378 14.86 -11.30 5.98
C ASP A 378 14.49 -9.82 6.09
N LEU A 379 13.67 -9.50 7.09
CA LEU A 379 13.19 -8.14 7.35
C LEU A 379 14.35 -7.16 7.63
N GLY A 380 15.43 -7.60 8.28
CA GLY A 380 16.57 -6.73 8.58
C GLY A 380 17.29 -6.26 7.32
N LYS A 381 17.53 -7.18 6.38
CA LYS A 381 18.12 -6.84 5.07
C LYS A 381 17.17 -6.03 4.20
N LEU A 382 15.87 -6.30 4.29
CA LEU A 382 14.86 -5.53 3.58
C LEU A 382 14.84 -4.07 4.06
N LEU A 383 14.85 -3.84 5.37
CA LEU A 383 14.96 -2.50 5.96
C LEU A 383 16.21 -1.76 5.49
N ALA A 384 17.37 -2.44 5.44
CA ALA A 384 18.61 -1.85 4.96
C ALA A 384 18.56 -1.48 3.45
N ALA A 385 17.88 -2.28 2.63
CA ALA A 385 17.66 -1.98 1.21
C ALA A 385 16.72 -0.77 1.03
N GLY A 386 15.65 -0.69 1.83
CA GLY A 386 14.72 0.44 1.87
C GLY A 386 15.40 1.73 2.32
N GLU A 387 16.21 1.68 3.39
CA GLU A 387 16.99 2.83 3.85
C GLU A 387 17.95 3.35 2.77
N PHE A 388 18.64 2.45 2.07
CA PHE A 388 19.54 2.80 0.98
C PHE A 388 18.85 3.64 -0.11
N ILE A 389 17.70 3.19 -0.61
CA ILE A 389 17.00 3.89 -1.69
C ILE A 389 16.33 5.17 -1.19
N CYS A 390 15.74 5.18 0.00
CA CYS A 390 15.19 6.37 0.62
C CYS A 390 16.25 7.46 0.82
N LYS A 391 17.46 7.09 1.27
CA LYS A 391 18.60 8.00 1.40
C LYS A 391 19.02 8.60 0.05
N HIS A 392 19.02 7.79 -1.01
CA HIS A 392 19.31 8.29 -2.35
C HIS A 392 18.24 9.27 -2.86
N LEU A 393 16.97 8.97 -2.60
CA LEU A 393 15.83 9.82 -2.96
C LEU A 393 15.68 11.07 -2.08
N GLY A 394 16.40 11.13 -0.94
CA GLY A 394 16.31 12.24 0.00
C GLY A 394 14.95 12.36 0.68
N ARG A 395 14.25 11.24 0.90
CA ARG A 395 12.92 11.20 1.55
C ARG A 395 12.82 10.10 2.60
N GLU A 396 11.90 10.26 3.55
CA GLU A 396 11.57 9.21 4.52
C GLU A 396 10.93 7.99 3.83
N SER A 397 11.03 6.83 4.48
CA SER A 397 10.37 5.61 4.01
C SER A 397 8.85 5.73 4.12
N GLY A 398 8.15 5.23 3.10
CA GLY A 398 6.70 5.04 3.12
C GLY A 398 6.27 3.88 4.03
N SER A 399 7.18 2.95 4.35
CA SER A 399 6.91 1.85 5.28
C SER A 399 6.75 2.35 6.70
N LYS A 400 5.61 2.02 7.32
CA LYS A 400 5.38 2.31 8.75
C LYS A 400 6.27 1.45 9.64
N THR A 401 6.52 0.22 9.25
CA THR A 401 7.43 -0.72 9.92
C THR A 401 8.85 -0.16 9.95
N ALA A 402 9.36 0.32 8.81
CA ALA A 402 10.70 0.89 8.73
C ALA A 402 10.86 2.15 9.61
N VAL A 403 9.86 3.03 9.59
CA VAL A 403 9.85 4.23 10.43
C VAL A 403 9.83 3.89 11.93
N ALA A 404 9.08 2.86 12.33
CA ALA A 404 9.04 2.44 13.73
C ALA A 404 10.36 1.78 14.18
N LEU A 405 10.89 0.85 13.38
CA LEU A 405 12.06 0.04 13.74
C LEU A 405 13.38 0.82 13.67
N SER A 406 13.50 1.80 12.77
CA SER A 406 14.66 2.69 12.71
C SER A 406 14.84 3.51 14.00
N ARG A 407 13.74 3.96 14.62
CA ARG A 407 13.75 4.72 15.88
C ARG A 407 14.17 3.87 17.08
N ILE A 408 13.82 2.59 17.08
CA ILE A 408 14.20 1.64 18.15
C ILE A 408 15.70 1.35 18.09
N SER A 409 16.24 1.14 16.88
CA SER A 409 17.66 0.88 16.65
C SER A 409 18.54 2.07 17.04
N ALA A 410 18.08 3.31 16.79
CA ALA A 410 18.78 4.53 17.21
C ALA A 410 18.86 4.69 18.74
N ASN A 411 17.93 4.09 19.49
CA ASN A 411 17.87 4.18 20.96
C ASN A 411 18.56 3.01 21.67
N GLY A 412 19.24 2.11 20.96
CA GLY A 412 20.00 0.98 21.55
C GLY A 412 19.13 -0.12 22.18
N ALA A 413 17.81 -0.11 21.96
CA ALA A 413 16.92 -1.15 22.43
C ALA A 413 16.99 -2.39 21.51
N LYS A 414 17.09 -3.59 22.10
CA LYS A 414 17.06 -4.85 21.34
C LYS A 414 15.69 -5.04 20.69
N MET A 415 15.67 -5.40 19.41
CA MET A 415 14.45 -5.90 18.74
C MET A 415 13.96 -7.17 19.47
N GLN A 416 12.75 -7.12 20.00
CA GLN A 416 12.02 -8.28 20.53
C GLN A 416 10.65 -8.32 19.86
N PHE A 417 10.61 -8.57 18.55
CA PHE A 417 9.35 -8.85 17.89
C PHE A 417 9.58 -10.03 16.94
N PHE A 418 8.86 -11.11 17.25
CA PHE A 418 8.83 -12.45 16.65
C PHE A 418 9.90 -13.42 17.16
#